data_AF-A0A9P6TD05-F1
#
_entry.id   AF-A0A9P6TD05-F1
#
_cell.length_a   1.000
_cell.length_b   1.000
_cell.length_c   1.000
_cell.angle_alpha   90.00
_cell.angle_beta   90.00
_cell.angle_gamma   90.00
#
_symmetry.space_group_name_H-M   'P 1'
#
loop_
_entity.id
_entity.type
_entity.pdbx_description
1 polymer ?
#
loop_
_entity_poly.entity_id
_entity_poly.type
_entity_poly.pdbx_seq_one_letter_code
_entity_poly.pdbx_strand_id
1 'polypeptide(L)'
;MCIFVNLGFAKGRGLVVLTRPSLFKESLPQFSSAKPSVEDVRTPIQDLPFVVTEMPHKGGKGAVADRELHLGDEIIIDLAYLVVYNGDETWMRFDGLLLLECALALLPIGTRAEFFKLHAVGETKAEIIKSIIVRNGFETHFGKAEVPHYALFTIPSRFNHDCRPNVAYFFGNDPLKISKYAVRDIAPGEELTNAYCDPIGTREERHQCLEQYGFTCACSLCSLPKPAAKISNYRLHQIYDFFDRLSDFSDSSTGTPAMAEELISLHKIERLESEIFEAYASAAMAYNAAGDTQQARTYAALSLAYGKVSTGPKWTAYRDVMQLKHTPESHWTYMTWKDK
;
A
#
# COMPACT_ATOMS: atom_id res chain seq x y z
N MET A 1 -25.60 -5.48 -9.68
CA MET A 1 -24.22 -5.33 -10.21
C MET A 1 -24.26 -5.16 -11.72
N CYS A 2 -23.44 -4.27 -12.29
CA CYS A 2 -23.33 -4.05 -13.73
C CYS A 2 -21.86 -4.01 -14.18
N ILE A 3 -21.63 -4.31 -15.46
CA ILE A 3 -20.30 -4.25 -16.08
C ILE A 3 -20.22 -2.98 -16.92
N PHE A 4 -19.24 -2.13 -16.62
CA PHE A 4 -18.91 -0.93 -17.39
C PHE A 4 -17.61 -1.17 -18.16
N VAL A 5 -17.56 -0.77 -19.42
CA VAL A 5 -16.44 -1.09 -20.31
C VAL A 5 -15.96 0.17 -21.04
N ASN A 6 -14.64 0.34 -21.10
CA ASN A 6 -13.99 1.29 -21.99
C ASN A 6 -12.87 0.57 -22.76
N LEU A 7 -13.13 0.16 -24.00
CA LEU A 7 -12.17 -0.59 -24.82
C LEU A 7 -11.00 0.25 -25.33
N GLY A 8 -11.17 1.57 -25.42
CA GLY A 8 -10.11 2.50 -25.87
C GLY A 8 -9.12 2.87 -24.76
N PHE A 9 -9.40 2.51 -23.51
CA PHE A 9 -8.60 2.88 -22.35
C PHE A 9 -7.15 2.37 -22.44
N ALA A 10 -6.20 3.21 -22.03
CA ALA A 10 -4.76 2.90 -21.99
C ALA A 10 -4.24 2.28 -23.30
N LYS A 11 -4.36 3.01 -24.41
CA LYS A 11 -3.95 2.58 -25.77
C LYS A 11 -4.58 1.25 -26.21
N GLY A 12 -5.87 1.07 -25.92
CA GLY A 12 -6.61 -0.13 -26.31
C GLY A 12 -6.37 -1.35 -25.42
N ARG A 13 -5.70 -1.19 -24.26
CA ARG A 13 -5.62 -2.23 -23.22
C ARG A 13 -6.99 -2.53 -22.62
N GLY A 14 -7.88 -1.53 -22.62
CA GLY A 14 -9.24 -1.66 -22.13
C GLY A 14 -9.34 -1.57 -20.62
N LEU A 15 -10.53 -1.18 -20.15
CA LEU A 15 -10.92 -1.14 -18.75
C LEU A 15 -12.29 -1.80 -18.61
N VAL A 16 -12.40 -2.69 -17.64
CA VAL A 16 -13.69 -3.24 -17.19
C VAL A 16 -13.88 -2.95 -15.71
N VAL A 17 -15.04 -2.40 -15.36
CA VAL A 17 -15.43 -2.13 -13.97
C VAL A 17 -16.72 -2.89 -13.66
N LEU A 18 -16.66 -3.83 -12.73
CA LEU A 18 -17.80 -4.54 -12.19
C LEU A 18 -18.19 -3.90 -10.85
N THR A 19 -19.23 -3.06 -10.86
CA THR A 19 -19.69 -2.34 -9.66
C THR A 19 -21.19 -2.02 -9.70
N ARG A 20 -21.72 -1.37 -8.66
CA ARG A 20 -23.10 -0.88 -8.60
C ARG A 20 -23.25 0.37 -9.49
N PRO A 21 -24.34 0.52 -10.28
CA PRO A 21 -24.50 1.68 -11.16
C PRO A 21 -24.46 3.04 -10.48
N SER A 22 -25.09 3.17 -9.30
CA SER A 22 -25.06 4.39 -8.50
C SER A 22 -23.64 4.77 -8.11
N LEU A 23 -22.87 3.79 -7.64
CA LEU A 23 -21.49 3.96 -7.20
C LEU A 23 -20.56 4.29 -8.36
N PHE A 24 -20.71 3.62 -9.52
CA PHE A 24 -19.96 3.97 -10.73
C PHE A 24 -20.18 5.42 -11.12
N LYS A 25 -21.46 5.84 -11.21
CA LYS A 25 -21.83 7.22 -11.59
C LYS A 25 -21.26 8.25 -10.62
N GLU A 26 -21.30 7.96 -9.32
CA GLU A 26 -20.72 8.81 -8.29
C GLU A 26 -19.19 8.93 -8.40
N SER A 27 -18.53 7.84 -8.80
CA SER A 27 -17.06 7.74 -8.87
C SER A 27 -16.47 8.28 -10.17
N LEU A 28 -17.27 8.53 -11.21
CA LEU A 28 -16.81 9.04 -12.50
C LEU A 28 -15.88 10.28 -12.41
N PRO A 29 -16.12 11.28 -11.54
CA PRO A 29 -15.20 12.41 -11.38
C PRO A 29 -13.81 12.01 -10.90
N GLN A 30 -13.68 10.90 -10.15
CA GLN A 30 -12.41 10.40 -9.63
C GLN A 30 -11.57 9.71 -10.72
N PHE A 31 -12.17 9.20 -11.80
CA PHE A 31 -11.48 8.44 -12.85
C PHE A 31 -10.79 9.37 -13.86
N SER A 32 -9.86 10.19 -13.36
CA SER A 32 -9.18 11.22 -14.15
C SER A 32 -8.39 10.66 -15.34
N SER A 33 -7.77 9.49 -15.17
CA SER A 33 -6.98 8.75 -16.16
C SER A 33 -7.81 8.07 -17.23
N ALA A 34 -9.12 7.90 -16.99
CA ALA A 34 -10.05 7.33 -17.97
C ALA A 34 -10.59 8.38 -18.96
N LYS A 35 -10.12 9.63 -18.87
CA LYS A 35 -10.51 10.71 -19.80
C LYS A 35 -9.73 10.62 -21.11
N PRO A 36 -10.34 10.96 -22.27
CA PRO A 36 -9.73 10.80 -23.59
C PRO A 36 -8.44 11.59 -23.84
N SER A 37 -8.14 12.60 -23.02
CA SER A 37 -7.06 13.58 -23.22
C SER A 37 -5.81 13.33 -22.36
N VAL A 38 -5.77 12.24 -21.59
CA VAL A 38 -4.63 11.98 -20.70
C VAL A 38 -3.60 11.17 -21.48
N GLU A 39 -2.43 11.78 -21.73
CA GLU A 39 -1.23 11.11 -22.26
C GLU A 39 -0.88 9.91 -21.37
N ASP A 40 -0.26 8.91 -21.97
CA ASP A 40 -0.08 7.58 -21.37
C ASP A 40 0.55 7.67 -19.97
N VAL A 41 -0.23 7.35 -18.94
CA VAL A 41 0.21 7.42 -17.53
C VAL A 41 1.13 6.24 -17.19
N ARG A 42 1.24 5.26 -18.10
CA ARG A 42 1.99 4.03 -17.87
C ARG A 42 3.45 4.21 -18.30
N THR A 43 4.37 3.90 -17.40
CA THR A 43 5.79 3.76 -17.73
C THR A 43 5.97 2.63 -18.75
N PRO A 44 6.59 2.87 -19.92
CA PRO A 44 6.89 1.80 -20.86
C PRO A 44 7.72 0.71 -20.21
N ILE A 45 7.44 -0.56 -20.52
CA ILE A 45 8.12 -1.71 -19.88
C ILE A 45 9.64 -1.64 -20.03
N GLN A 46 10.13 -1.09 -21.14
CA GLN A 46 11.55 -0.95 -21.45
C GLN A 46 12.26 0.11 -20.60
N ASP A 47 11.51 1.03 -19.98
CA ASP A 47 12.03 2.13 -19.17
C ASP A 47 11.93 1.86 -17.66
N LEU A 48 11.36 0.71 -17.28
CA LEU A 48 11.22 0.33 -15.88
C LEU A 48 12.59 0.12 -15.22
N PRO A 49 12.80 0.55 -13.96
CA PRO A 49 14.05 0.36 -13.22
C PRO A 49 14.22 -1.07 -12.67
N PHE A 50 13.59 -2.05 -13.31
CA PHE A 50 13.60 -3.43 -12.85
C PHE A 50 13.23 -4.39 -13.97
N VAL A 51 13.64 -5.64 -13.77
CA VAL A 51 13.28 -6.76 -14.63
C VAL A 51 12.35 -7.73 -13.88
N VAL A 52 11.33 -8.22 -14.58
CA VAL A 52 10.48 -9.29 -14.06
C VAL A 52 11.21 -10.62 -14.25
N THR A 53 11.46 -11.33 -13.15
CA THR A 53 12.27 -12.55 -13.09
C THR A 53 11.44 -13.74 -12.62
N GLU A 54 11.71 -14.95 -13.12
CA GLU A 54 11.08 -16.16 -12.61
C GLU A 54 11.52 -16.43 -11.16
N MET A 55 10.54 -16.62 -10.27
CA MET A 55 10.72 -16.94 -8.85
C MET A 55 9.72 -18.03 -8.43
N PRO A 56 9.90 -19.29 -8.89
CA PRO A 56 8.94 -20.37 -8.62
C PRO A 56 8.71 -20.63 -7.12
N HIS A 57 9.75 -20.45 -6.30
CA HIS A 57 9.71 -20.62 -4.85
C HIS A 57 8.84 -19.56 -4.14
N LYS A 58 8.48 -18.46 -4.82
CA LYS A 58 7.53 -17.44 -4.36
C LYS A 58 6.21 -17.46 -5.14
N GLY A 59 5.92 -18.55 -5.85
CA GLY A 59 4.64 -18.73 -6.56
C GLY A 59 4.59 -18.12 -7.96
N GLY A 60 5.73 -17.83 -8.60
CA GLY A 60 5.72 -17.47 -10.02
C GLY A 60 6.86 -16.57 -10.43
N LYS A 61 6.63 -15.26 -10.40
CA LYS A 61 7.59 -14.23 -10.86
C LYS A 61 7.76 -13.15 -9.79
N GLY A 62 8.91 -12.50 -9.78
CA GLY A 62 9.21 -11.34 -8.96
C GLY A 62 9.73 -10.16 -9.78
N ALA A 63 9.94 -9.02 -9.13
CA ALA A 63 10.62 -7.85 -9.71
C ALA A 63 11.99 -7.69 -9.07
N VAL A 64 13.03 -7.47 -9.87
CA VAL A 64 14.41 -7.30 -9.41
C VAL A 64 14.97 -6.01 -9.98
N ALA A 65 15.50 -5.13 -9.12
CA ALA A 65 16.09 -3.86 -9.51
C ALA A 65 17.22 -4.09 -10.54
N ASP A 66 17.17 -3.37 -11.66
CA ASP A 66 18.20 -3.47 -12.72
C ASP A 66 19.32 -2.44 -12.55
N ARG A 67 19.11 -1.45 -11.68
CA ARG A 67 20.02 -0.37 -11.32
C ARG A 67 19.81 0.02 -9.86
N GLU A 68 20.68 0.91 -9.39
CA GLU A 68 20.54 1.52 -8.07
C GLU A 68 19.30 2.44 -8.05
N LEU A 69 18.56 2.37 -6.96
CA LEU A 69 17.38 3.21 -6.72
C LEU A 69 17.51 3.83 -5.35
N HIS A 70 17.07 5.09 -5.25
CA HIS A 70 17.14 5.87 -4.04
C HIS A 70 15.76 6.04 -3.40
N LEU A 71 15.74 6.35 -2.10
CA LEU A 71 14.53 6.76 -1.40
C LEU A 71 13.74 7.81 -2.22
N GLY A 72 12.48 7.49 -2.50
CA GLY A 72 11.56 8.38 -3.22
C GLY A 72 11.56 8.21 -4.74
N ASP A 73 12.41 7.36 -5.31
CA ASP A 73 12.39 7.06 -6.74
C ASP A 73 11.07 6.42 -7.16
N GLU A 74 10.53 6.89 -8.29
CA GLU A 74 9.37 6.28 -8.93
C GLU A 74 9.77 4.95 -9.55
N ILE A 75 9.13 3.87 -9.08
CA ILE A 75 9.38 2.53 -9.60
C ILE A 75 8.46 2.24 -10.78
N ILE A 76 7.16 2.47 -10.60
CA ILE A 76 6.15 2.27 -11.63
C ILE A 76 4.88 3.03 -11.31
N ILE A 77 4.31 3.64 -12.34
CA ILE A 77 2.91 4.04 -12.37
C ILE A 77 2.19 3.17 -13.40
N ASP A 78 1.06 2.57 -13.00
CA ASP A 78 0.23 1.78 -13.90
C ASP A 78 -1.27 2.05 -13.66
N LEU A 79 -2.08 1.64 -14.62
CA LEU A 79 -3.53 1.79 -14.61
C LEU A 79 -4.20 0.41 -14.59
N ALA A 80 -5.24 0.29 -13.76
CA ALA A 80 -6.01 -0.93 -13.62
C ALA A 80 -6.74 -1.24 -14.93
N TYR A 81 -6.77 -2.50 -15.34
CA TYR A 81 -7.57 -2.93 -16.49
C TYR A 81 -8.87 -3.64 -16.06
N LEU A 82 -8.93 -4.12 -14.81
CA LEU A 82 -10.11 -4.72 -14.23
C LEU A 82 -10.30 -4.17 -12.81
N VAL A 83 -11.49 -3.67 -12.52
CA VAL A 83 -11.89 -3.29 -11.16
C VAL A 83 -13.17 -4.01 -10.77
N VAL A 84 -13.18 -4.63 -9.59
CA VAL A 84 -14.26 -5.49 -9.12
C VAL A 84 -14.68 -5.07 -7.73
N TYR A 85 -15.97 -4.82 -7.53
CA TYR A 85 -16.54 -4.54 -6.20
C TYR A 85 -16.21 -5.67 -5.21
N ASN A 86 -15.60 -5.32 -4.09
CA ASN A 86 -15.21 -6.26 -3.05
C ASN A 86 -16.33 -6.37 -1.99
N GLY A 87 -17.35 -7.16 -2.29
CA GLY A 87 -18.46 -7.38 -1.36
C GLY A 87 -19.32 -8.58 -1.76
N ASP A 88 -20.27 -8.94 -0.89
CA ASP A 88 -21.08 -10.16 -1.02
C ASP A 88 -21.84 -10.24 -2.36
N GLU A 89 -22.24 -9.10 -2.92
CA GLU A 89 -22.91 -9.06 -4.23
C GLU A 89 -22.05 -9.53 -5.40
N THR A 90 -20.73 -9.52 -5.24
CA THR A 90 -19.79 -10.12 -6.20
C THR A 90 -19.50 -11.57 -5.81
N TRP A 91 -19.22 -11.82 -4.54
CA TRP A 91 -18.58 -13.07 -4.10
C TRP A 91 -19.53 -14.16 -3.64
N MET A 92 -20.72 -13.81 -3.15
CA MET A 92 -21.72 -14.73 -2.60
C MET A 92 -22.99 -14.80 -3.47
N ARG A 93 -23.08 -13.99 -4.53
CA ARG A 93 -24.20 -14.01 -5.48
C ARG A 93 -24.15 -15.27 -6.35
N PHE A 94 -25.31 -15.90 -6.57
CA PHE A 94 -25.41 -17.19 -7.29
C PHE A 94 -24.81 -17.15 -8.71
N ASP A 95 -24.88 -16.01 -9.39
CA ASP A 95 -24.34 -15.73 -10.72
C ASP A 95 -23.17 -14.73 -10.70
N GLY A 96 -22.55 -14.50 -9.52
CA GLY A 96 -21.38 -13.63 -9.36
C GLY A 96 -20.18 -14.09 -10.21
N LEU A 97 -19.92 -15.39 -10.24
CA LEU A 97 -18.85 -15.98 -11.06
C LEU A 97 -19.12 -15.79 -12.56
N LEU A 98 -20.37 -15.97 -13.00
CA LEU A 98 -20.75 -15.72 -14.39
C LEU A 98 -20.54 -14.24 -14.77
N LEU A 99 -20.86 -13.31 -13.88
CA LEU A 99 -20.57 -11.89 -14.11
C LEU A 99 -19.08 -11.61 -14.27
N LEU A 100 -18.23 -12.24 -13.45
CA LEU A 100 -16.77 -12.10 -13.56
C LEU A 100 -16.25 -12.65 -14.89
N GLU A 101 -16.76 -13.81 -15.32
CA GLU A 101 -16.43 -14.37 -16.62
C GLU A 101 -16.84 -13.46 -17.78
N CYS A 102 -18.05 -12.90 -17.74
CA CYS A 102 -18.52 -11.93 -18.74
C CYS A 102 -17.67 -10.66 -18.73
N ALA A 103 -17.34 -10.13 -17.53
CA ALA A 103 -16.50 -8.96 -17.38
C ALA A 103 -15.13 -9.18 -18.02
N LEU A 104 -14.49 -10.32 -17.76
CA LEU A 104 -13.22 -10.69 -18.37
C LEU A 104 -13.34 -10.89 -19.87
N ALA A 105 -14.42 -11.51 -20.37
CA ALA A 105 -14.63 -11.74 -21.79
C ALA A 105 -14.70 -10.43 -22.60
N LEU A 106 -15.11 -9.32 -21.97
CA LEU A 106 -15.19 -7.99 -22.59
C LEU A 106 -13.83 -7.29 -22.69
N LEU A 107 -12.79 -7.76 -22.01
CA LEU A 107 -11.45 -7.21 -22.18
C LEU A 107 -10.84 -7.60 -23.54
N PRO A 108 -9.99 -6.73 -24.12
CA PRO A 108 -9.17 -7.07 -25.28
C PRO A 108 -8.37 -8.35 -25.08
N ILE A 109 -8.18 -9.12 -26.15
CA ILE A 109 -7.59 -10.47 -26.07
C ILE A 109 -6.19 -10.49 -25.45
N GLY A 110 -5.36 -9.49 -25.75
CA GLY A 110 -4.03 -9.34 -25.13
C GLY A 110 -4.11 -9.13 -23.63
N THR A 111 -5.01 -8.26 -23.17
CA THR A 111 -5.23 -7.99 -21.74
C THR A 111 -5.77 -9.21 -20.99
N ARG A 112 -6.69 -9.96 -21.61
CA ARG A 112 -7.16 -11.23 -21.06
C ARG A 112 -6.02 -12.24 -20.93
N ALA A 113 -5.14 -12.33 -21.92
CA ALA A 113 -3.99 -13.21 -21.86
C ALA A 113 -3.04 -12.82 -20.72
N GLU A 114 -2.79 -11.52 -20.51
CA GLU A 114 -1.99 -11.03 -19.37
C GLU A 114 -2.64 -11.35 -18.01
N PHE A 115 -3.97 -11.24 -17.90
CA PHE A 115 -4.71 -11.62 -16.69
C PHE A 115 -4.44 -13.08 -16.32
N PHE A 116 -4.52 -14.01 -17.28
CA PHE A 116 -4.25 -15.44 -17.04
C PHE A 116 -2.77 -15.80 -16.82
N LYS A 117 -1.84 -14.83 -16.92
CA LYS A 117 -0.43 -15.01 -16.50
C LYS A 117 -0.20 -14.69 -15.03
N LEU A 118 -1.21 -14.20 -14.30
CA LEU A 118 -1.11 -13.92 -12.88
C LEU A 118 -1.21 -15.23 -12.07
N HIS A 119 -0.63 -15.22 -10.86
CA HIS A 119 -0.61 -16.42 -10.02
C HIS A 119 -2.02 -16.75 -9.53
N ALA A 120 -2.38 -18.03 -9.60
CA ALA A 120 -3.65 -18.54 -9.11
C ALA A 120 -3.58 -20.02 -8.79
N VAL A 121 -4.52 -20.42 -7.94
CA VAL A 121 -4.80 -21.80 -7.54
C VAL A 121 -6.29 -22.06 -7.74
N GLY A 122 -6.64 -23.18 -8.36
CA GLY A 122 -8.02 -23.60 -8.60
C GLY A 122 -8.08 -24.74 -9.62
N GLU A 123 -9.14 -25.54 -9.59
CA GLU A 123 -9.33 -26.67 -10.51
C GLU A 123 -10.26 -26.29 -11.66
N THR A 124 -11.23 -25.42 -11.37
CA THR A 124 -12.16 -24.89 -12.36
C THR A 124 -11.75 -23.51 -12.85
N LYS A 125 -12.20 -23.14 -14.05
CA LYS A 125 -11.99 -21.79 -14.60
C LYS A 125 -12.48 -20.68 -13.66
N ALA A 126 -13.63 -20.90 -13.01
CA ALA A 126 -14.21 -19.93 -12.10
C ALA A 126 -13.38 -19.75 -10.82
N GLU A 127 -12.88 -20.84 -10.24
CA GLU A 127 -11.95 -20.79 -9.11
C GLU A 127 -10.65 -20.08 -9.47
N ILE A 128 -10.09 -20.36 -10.66
CA ILE A 128 -8.89 -19.70 -11.16
C ILE A 128 -9.13 -18.19 -11.29
N ILE A 129 -10.24 -17.76 -11.89
CA ILE A 129 -10.57 -16.33 -12.03
C ILE A 129 -10.68 -15.64 -10.68
N LYS A 130 -11.41 -16.26 -9.73
CA LYS A 130 -11.54 -15.75 -8.36
C LYS A 130 -10.17 -15.65 -7.69
N SER A 131 -9.35 -16.69 -7.81
CA SER A 131 -8.01 -16.78 -7.23
C SER A 131 -7.07 -15.71 -7.79
N ILE A 132 -7.10 -15.46 -9.11
CA ILE A 132 -6.34 -14.36 -9.73
C ILE A 132 -6.75 -13.02 -9.10
N ILE A 133 -8.06 -12.73 -9.02
CA ILE A 133 -8.55 -11.45 -8.53
C ILE A 133 -8.15 -11.23 -7.07
N VAL A 134 -8.39 -12.22 -6.20
CA VAL A 134 -8.12 -12.10 -4.76
C VAL A 134 -6.63 -12.05 -4.45
N ARG A 135 -5.79 -12.81 -5.15
CA ARG A 135 -4.35 -12.91 -4.84
C ARG A 135 -3.48 -11.84 -5.48
N ASN A 136 -3.98 -11.16 -6.52
CA ASN A 136 -3.20 -10.18 -7.29
C ASN A 136 -3.85 -8.80 -7.31
N GLY A 137 -5.08 -8.68 -6.80
CA GLY A 137 -5.83 -7.44 -6.74
C GLY A 137 -5.32 -6.55 -5.60
N PHE A 138 -5.22 -5.27 -5.88
CA PHE A 138 -4.95 -4.24 -4.88
C PHE A 138 -6.26 -3.62 -4.45
N GLU A 139 -6.46 -3.46 -3.15
CA GLU A 139 -7.66 -2.79 -2.66
C GLU A 139 -7.63 -1.28 -2.99
N THR A 140 -8.72 -0.81 -3.60
CA THR A 140 -8.97 0.59 -3.91
C THR A 140 -10.39 0.94 -3.50
N HIS A 141 -10.69 2.24 -3.39
CA HIS A 141 -11.94 2.72 -2.79
C HIS A 141 -12.64 3.73 -3.71
N PHE A 142 -13.94 3.55 -3.88
CA PHE A 142 -14.76 4.29 -4.84
C PHE A 142 -15.89 5.07 -4.13
N GLY A 143 -16.24 6.22 -4.68
CA GLY A 143 -17.33 7.07 -4.19
C GLY A 143 -17.03 7.73 -2.84
N LYS A 144 -17.95 8.54 -2.33
CA LYS A 144 -17.75 9.28 -1.07
C LYS A 144 -17.73 8.37 0.15
N ALA A 145 -18.37 7.21 0.06
CA ALA A 145 -18.40 6.22 1.12
C ALA A 145 -17.15 5.31 1.12
N GLU A 146 -16.15 5.58 0.27
CA GLU A 146 -14.92 4.80 0.13
C GLU A 146 -15.22 3.30 0.10
N VAL A 147 -16.03 2.88 -0.87
CA VAL A 147 -16.49 1.49 -0.98
C VAL A 147 -15.37 0.63 -1.58
N PRO A 148 -15.01 -0.52 -0.97
CA PRO A 148 -13.84 -1.30 -1.37
C PRO A 148 -14.05 -2.04 -2.70
N HIS A 149 -12.98 -2.08 -3.50
CA HIS A 149 -12.87 -2.78 -4.78
C HIS A 149 -11.48 -3.40 -4.91
N TYR A 150 -11.35 -4.49 -5.66
CA TYR A 150 -10.06 -4.95 -6.16
C TYR A 150 -9.76 -4.31 -7.51
N ALA A 151 -8.61 -3.66 -7.63
CA ALA A 151 -8.03 -3.20 -8.87
C ALA A 151 -6.89 -4.13 -9.30
N LEU A 152 -6.96 -4.60 -10.55
CA LEU A 152 -5.99 -5.56 -11.11
C LEU A 152 -5.04 -4.89 -12.10
N PHE A 153 -3.78 -5.29 -11.97
CA PHE A 153 -2.66 -4.86 -12.79
C PHE A 153 -1.80 -6.08 -13.13
N THR A 154 -0.98 -5.99 -14.18
CA THR A 154 -0.10 -7.12 -14.55
C THR A 154 1.28 -6.98 -13.95
N ILE A 155 1.89 -5.79 -14.05
CA ILE A 155 3.27 -5.54 -13.63
C ILE A 155 3.35 -5.20 -12.13
N PRO A 156 2.52 -4.31 -11.56
CA PRO A 156 2.46 -4.09 -10.11
C PRO A 156 2.26 -5.36 -9.27
N SER A 157 1.53 -6.37 -9.78
CA SER A 157 1.32 -7.67 -9.12
C SER A 157 2.53 -8.61 -9.20
N ARG A 158 3.66 -8.20 -9.78
CA ARG A 158 4.94 -8.94 -9.79
C ARG A 158 5.85 -8.61 -8.62
N PHE A 159 5.46 -7.66 -7.77
CA PHE A 159 6.22 -7.30 -6.58
C PHE A 159 5.80 -8.26 -5.48
N ASN A 160 6.69 -9.17 -5.10
CA ASN A 160 6.38 -10.15 -4.07
C ASN A 160 6.29 -9.51 -2.68
N HIS A 161 5.82 -10.32 -1.74
CA HIS A 161 5.84 -9.98 -0.33
C HIS A 161 7.23 -10.03 0.28
N ASP A 162 7.56 -9.02 1.07
CA ASP A 162 8.48 -9.11 2.21
C ASP A 162 7.82 -8.44 3.42
N CYS A 163 8.09 -8.94 4.63
CA CYS A 163 7.57 -8.34 5.85
C CYS A 163 8.25 -7.00 6.19
N ARG A 164 9.42 -6.73 5.58
CA ARG A 164 10.20 -5.49 5.65
C ARG A 164 10.45 -4.99 4.22
N PRO A 165 9.39 -4.50 3.55
CA PRO A 165 9.44 -4.18 2.14
C PRO A 165 10.36 -2.99 1.84
N ASN A 166 10.81 -2.89 0.59
CA ASN A 166 11.57 -1.74 0.09
C ASN A 166 10.79 -0.86 -0.89
N VAL A 167 9.54 -1.24 -1.21
CA VAL A 167 8.64 -0.48 -2.06
C VAL A 167 7.30 -0.31 -1.34
N ALA A 168 6.83 0.94 -1.27
CA ALA A 168 5.47 1.26 -0.90
C ALA A 168 4.63 1.56 -2.14
N TYR A 169 3.31 1.46 -1.98
CA TYR A 169 2.37 1.83 -3.05
C TYR A 169 1.18 2.57 -2.48
N PHE A 170 0.57 3.41 -3.32
CA PHE A 170 -0.68 4.06 -2.97
C PHE A 170 -1.56 4.26 -4.20
N PHE A 171 -2.86 4.46 -3.94
CA PHE A 171 -3.80 5.05 -4.88
C PHE A 171 -3.96 6.52 -4.56
N GLY A 172 -3.80 7.37 -5.58
CA GLY A 172 -4.00 8.81 -5.44
C GLY A 172 -5.50 9.17 -5.43
N ASN A 173 -5.81 10.38 -5.88
CA ASN A 173 -7.19 10.79 -6.12
C ASN A 173 -7.87 9.98 -7.22
N ASP A 174 -7.07 9.38 -8.11
CA ASP A 174 -7.56 8.46 -9.12
C ASP A 174 -7.47 7.02 -8.62
N PRO A 175 -8.62 6.35 -8.40
CA PRO A 175 -8.64 5.02 -7.81
C PRO A 175 -8.28 3.91 -8.82
N LEU A 176 -8.05 4.25 -10.09
CA LEU A 176 -7.56 3.33 -11.13
C LEU A 176 -6.03 3.33 -11.24
N LYS A 177 -5.36 4.32 -10.63
CA LYS A 177 -3.91 4.54 -10.77
C LYS A 177 -3.16 4.11 -9.52
N ILE A 178 -2.33 3.09 -9.67
CA ILE A 178 -1.37 2.69 -8.64
C ILE A 178 -0.03 3.37 -8.91
N SER A 179 0.61 3.87 -7.86
CA SER A 179 1.98 4.39 -7.93
C SER A 179 2.82 3.66 -6.91
N LYS A 180 4.00 3.17 -7.31
CA LYS A 180 4.96 2.48 -6.45
C LYS A 180 6.26 3.27 -6.38
N TYR A 181 6.79 3.43 -5.16
CA TYR A 181 8.02 4.19 -4.90
C TYR A 181 8.96 3.44 -3.96
N ALA A 182 10.26 3.63 -4.14
CA ALA A 182 11.27 3.11 -3.21
C ALA A 182 11.18 3.84 -1.86
N VAL A 183 11.16 3.09 -0.75
CA VAL A 183 11.11 3.66 0.63
C VAL A 183 12.48 3.64 1.32
N ARG A 184 13.52 3.23 0.60
CA ARG A 184 14.93 3.27 0.99
C ARG A 184 15.78 3.10 -0.24
N ASP A 185 17.09 3.19 -0.08
CA ASP A 185 18.03 2.82 -1.14
C ASP A 185 17.95 1.31 -1.41
N ILE A 186 18.03 0.95 -2.69
CA ILE A 186 17.90 -0.41 -3.21
C ILE A 186 19.04 -0.65 -4.19
N ALA A 187 19.81 -1.71 -3.95
CA ALA A 187 20.95 -2.05 -4.80
C ALA A 187 20.51 -2.76 -6.10
N PRO A 188 21.29 -2.66 -7.19
CA PRO A 188 21.08 -3.50 -8.37
C PRO A 188 21.08 -4.99 -7.98
N GLY A 189 20.12 -5.75 -8.52
CA GLY A 189 19.94 -7.17 -8.21
C GLY A 189 19.14 -7.45 -6.93
N GLU A 190 18.76 -6.44 -6.16
CA GLU A 190 17.85 -6.60 -5.03
C GLU A 190 16.39 -6.78 -5.51
N GLU A 191 15.64 -7.66 -4.85
CA GLU A 191 14.22 -7.86 -5.16
C GLU A 191 13.38 -6.66 -4.68
N LEU A 192 12.49 -6.19 -5.55
CA LEU A 192 11.51 -5.16 -5.21
C LEU A 192 10.26 -5.80 -4.61
N THR A 193 9.91 -5.38 -3.39
CA THR A 193 8.89 -6.03 -2.56
C THR A 193 7.98 -5.01 -1.89
N ASN A 194 6.71 -5.37 -1.72
CA ASN A 194 5.75 -4.61 -0.90
C ASN A 194 5.10 -5.51 0.14
N ALA A 195 4.53 -4.93 1.20
CA ALA A 195 3.81 -5.71 2.19
C ALA A 195 2.43 -6.15 1.63
N TYR A 196 2.03 -7.39 1.90
CA TYR A 196 0.70 -7.94 1.59
C TYR A 196 -0.19 -8.02 2.84
N CYS A 197 0.40 -7.76 3.99
CA CYS A 197 -0.18 -7.78 5.33
C CYS A 197 0.40 -6.61 6.12
N ASP A 198 -0.16 -6.32 7.30
CA ASP A 198 0.42 -5.34 8.22
C ASP A 198 1.88 -5.74 8.58
N PRO A 199 2.88 -4.87 8.33
CA PRO A 199 4.26 -5.16 8.69
C PRO A 199 4.51 -5.15 10.21
N ILE A 200 3.70 -4.45 11.01
CA ILE A 200 3.90 -4.34 12.47
C ILE A 200 3.32 -5.57 13.22
N GLY A 201 2.43 -6.34 12.60
CA GLY A 201 1.88 -7.57 13.18
C GLY A 201 2.95 -8.60 13.55
N THR A 202 2.65 -9.47 14.51
CA THR A 202 3.50 -10.59 14.95
C THR A 202 3.76 -11.60 13.83
N ARG A 203 4.76 -12.47 13.99
CA ARG A 203 5.05 -13.54 13.01
C ARG A 203 3.81 -14.39 12.72
N GLU A 204 3.07 -14.76 13.76
CA GLU A 204 1.86 -15.57 13.68
C GLU A 204 0.76 -14.86 12.90
N GLU A 205 0.47 -13.59 13.23
CA GLU A 205 -0.54 -12.77 12.53
C GLU A 205 -0.19 -12.57 11.06
N ARG A 206 1.08 -12.27 10.76
CA ARG A 206 1.54 -12.13 9.36
C ARG A 206 1.40 -13.44 8.60
N HIS A 207 1.77 -14.58 9.19
CA HIS A 207 1.61 -15.88 8.54
C HIS A 207 0.13 -16.19 8.26
N GLN A 208 -0.76 -15.95 9.23
CA GLN A 208 -2.20 -16.13 9.05
C GLN A 208 -2.75 -15.25 7.92
N CYS A 209 -2.36 -13.97 7.88
CA CYS A 209 -2.77 -13.07 6.80
C CYS A 209 -2.31 -13.54 5.41
N LEU A 210 -1.14 -14.18 5.33
CA LEU A 210 -0.53 -14.63 4.08
C LEU A 210 -1.09 -15.97 3.57
N GLU A 211 -1.81 -16.74 4.37
CA GLU A 211 -2.38 -18.04 3.98
C GLU A 211 -3.21 -17.95 2.68
N GLN A 212 -3.96 -16.85 2.52
CA GLN A 212 -4.77 -16.60 1.32
C GLN A 212 -3.95 -16.53 0.02
N TYR A 213 -2.66 -16.20 0.10
CA TYR A 213 -1.75 -16.14 -1.05
C TYR A 213 -1.04 -17.47 -1.32
N GLY A 214 -1.26 -18.50 -0.50
CA GLY A 214 -0.81 -19.87 -0.72
C GLY A 214 0.70 -20.06 -0.73
N PHE A 215 1.44 -19.22 0.01
CA PHE A 215 2.86 -19.40 0.26
C PHE A 215 3.17 -19.22 1.75
N THR A 216 4.32 -19.71 2.20
CA THR A 216 4.85 -19.44 3.54
C THR A 216 5.98 -18.42 3.43
N CYS A 217 5.90 -17.31 4.15
CA CYS A 217 6.93 -16.28 4.10
C CYS A 217 8.25 -16.79 4.69
N ALA A 218 9.33 -16.64 3.93
CA ALA A 218 10.69 -17.00 4.33
C ALA A 218 11.64 -15.78 4.31
N CYS A 219 11.10 -14.56 4.41
CA CYS A 219 11.89 -13.33 4.48
C CYS A 219 12.85 -13.35 5.69
N SER A 220 13.79 -12.40 5.72
CA SER A 220 14.80 -12.30 6.78
C SER A 220 14.19 -12.30 8.19
N LEU A 221 13.01 -11.71 8.36
CA LEU A 221 12.29 -11.66 9.62
C LEU A 221 11.59 -12.99 9.97
N CYS A 222 10.87 -13.59 9.01
CA CYS A 222 10.17 -14.86 9.25
C CYS A 222 11.12 -16.05 9.39
N SER A 223 12.32 -15.94 8.83
CA SER A 223 13.39 -16.95 8.95
C SER A 223 14.21 -16.82 10.24
N LEU A 224 13.93 -15.85 11.12
CA LEU A 224 14.63 -15.71 12.39
C LEU A 224 14.47 -16.95 13.30
N PRO A 225 15.53 -17.35 14.04
CA PRO A 225 15.43 -18.32 15.11
C PRO A 225 14.43 -17.87 16.19
N LYS A 226 13.77 -18.83 16.86
CA LYS A 226 12.73 -18.55 17.87
C LYS A 226 13.12 -17.49 18.92
N PRO A 227 14.34 -17.48 19.49
CA PRO A 227 14.72 -16.43 20.45
C PRO A 227 14.75 -15.02 19.82
N ALA A 228 15.31 -14.88 18.61
CA ALA A 228 15.38 -13.60 17.91
C ALA A 228 13.99 -13.12 17.47
N ALA A 229 13.13 -14.04 17.00
CA ALA A 229 11.75 -13.73 16.65
C ALA A 229 10.95 -13.21 17.86
N LYS A 230 11.15 -13.79 19.06
CA LYS A 230 10.52 -13.29 20.30
C LYS A 230 10.96 -11.86 20.65
N ILE A 231 12.23 -11.54 20.44
CA ILE A 231 12.74 -10.18 20.69
C ILE A 231 12.12 -9.19 19.70
N SER A 232 12.02 -9.55 18.41
CA SER A 232 11.33 -8.70 17.43
C SER A 232 9.85 -8.53 17.78
N ASN A 233 9.12 -9.59 18.11
CA ASN A 233 7.72 -9.48 18.54
C ASN A 233 7.56 -8.56 19.77
N TYR A 234 8.48 -8.62 20.74
CA TYR A 234 8.48 -7.69 21.87
C TYR A 234 8.62 -6.23 21.43
N ARG A 235 9.55 -5.93 20.50
CA ARG A 235 9.70 -4.57 19.94
C ARG A 235 8.44 -4.12 19.19
N LEU A 236 7.80 -5.01 18.43
CA LEU A 236 6.56 -4.71 17.72
C LEU A 236 5.41 -4.38 18.68
N HIS A 237 5.30 -5.09 19.80
CA HIS A 237 4.34 -4.73 20.86
C HIS A 237 4.66 -3.37 21.50
N GLN A 238 5.95 -3.05 21.71
CA GLN A 238 6.34 -1.73 22.21
C GLN A 238 5.99 -0.61 21.22
N ILE A 239 6.10 -0.86 19.91
CA ILE A 239 5.69 0.10 18.87
C ILE A 239 4.20 0.44 19.02
N TYR A 240 3.33 -0.56 19.17
CA TYR A 240 1.89 -0.32 19.39
C TYR A 240 1.61 0.42 20.71
N ASP A 241 2.26 0.05 21.82
CA ASP A 241 2.12 0.75 23.12
C ASP A 241 2.52 2.22 23.02
N PHE A 242 3.63 2.51 22.34
CA PHE A 242 4.06 3.89 22.14
C PHE A 242 3.14 4.67 21.23
N PHE A 243 2.61 4.08 20.15
CA PHE A 243 1.61 4.77 19.33
C PHE A 243 0.37 5.14 20.15
N ASP A 244 -0.15 4.21 20.96
CA ASP A 244 -1.32 4.46 21.82
C ASP A 244 -1.04 5.63 22.79
N ARG A 245 0.07 5.56 23.53
CA ARG A 245 0.44 6.57 24.53
C ARG A 245 0.80 7.93 23.94
N LEU A 246 1.42 7.96 22.76
CA LEU A 246 1.77 9.20 22.04
C LEU A 246 0.58 9.81 21.30
N SER A 247 -0.52 9.07 21.16
CA SER A 247 -1.79 9.60 20.62
C SER A 247 -2.70 10.21 21.69
N ASP A 248 -2.44 9.94 22.97
CA ASP A 248 -3.16 10.56 24.08
C ASP A 248 -2.58 11.95 24.40
N PHE A 249 -3.39 12.99 24.23
CA PHE A 249 -3.07 14.37 24.60
C PHE A 249 -3.96 14.91 25.72
N SER A 250 -4.63 14.03 26.45
CA SER A 250 -5.41 14.38 27.63
C SER A 250 -4.52 14.72 28.84
N ASP A 251 -5.14 15.25 29.89
CA ASP A 251 -4.48 15.51 31.17
C ASP A 251 -3.88 14.25 31.79
N SER A 252 -4.40 13.04 31.48
CA SER A 252 -3.87 11.76 31.95
C SER A 252 -2.77 11.15 31.06
N SER A 253 -2.43 11.79 29.94
CA SER A 253 -1.41 11.27 29.02
C SER A 253 -0.08 10.98 29.72
N THR A 254 0.53 9.87 29.32
CA THR A 254 1.87 9.44 29.75
C THR A 254 2.89 9.52 28.62
N GLY A 255 2.53 10.14 27.49
CA GLY A 255 3.41 10.35 26.34
C GLY A 255 4.55 11.31 26.66
N THR A 256 5.71 11.08 26.05
CA THR A 256 6.88 11.94 26.20
C THR A 256 7.68 12.02 24.89
N PRO A 257 8.45 13.09 24.64
CA PRO A 257 9.37 13.13 23.51
C PRO A 257 10.36 11.96 23.50
N ALA A 258 10.84 11.52 24.67
CA ALA A 258 11.74 10.36 24.77
C ALA A 258 11.10 9.05 24.27
N MET A 259 9.80 8.85 24.51
CA MET A 259 9.08 7.70 23.94
C MET A 259 8.98 7.79 22.41
N ALA A 260 8.80 8.99 21.86
CA ALA A 260 8.76 9.16 20.42
C ALA A 260 10.13 8.91 19.75
N GLU A 261 11.23 9.30 20.41
CA GLU A 261 12.58 8.95 19.96
C GLU A 261 12.83 7.44 19.99
N GLU A 262 12.39 6.76 21.05
CA GLU A 262 12.47 5.30 21.12
C GLU A 262 11.60 4.64 20.03
N LEU A 263 10.40 5.16 19.77
CA LEU A 263 9.54 4.70 18.68
C LEU A 263 10.25 4.77 17.31
N ILE A 264 10.95 5.88 17.03
CA ILE A 264 11.77 6.02 15.81
C ILE A 264 12.90 5.00 15.79
N SER A 265 13.59 4.80 16.91
CA SER A 265 14.65 3.79 17.05
C SER A 265 14.14 2.38 16.74
N LEU A 266 13.00 2.00 17.31
CA LEU A 266 12.35 0.71 17.08
C LEU A 266 11.98 0.53 15.60
N HIS A 267 11.47 1.55 14.91
CA HIS A 267 11.19 1.47 13.47
C HIS A 267 12.47 1.21 12.65
N LYS A 268 13.59 1.85 12.99
CA LYS A 268 14.88 1.63 12.32
C LYS A 268 15.42 0.24 12.57
N ILE A 269 15.38 -0.23 13.83
CA ILE A 269 15.86 -1.56 14.22
C ILE A 269 15.03 -2.66 13.56
N GLU A 270 13.71 -2.47 13.49
CA GLU A 270 12.80 -3.42 12.86
C GLU A 270 12.80 -3.30 11.34
N ARG A 271 13.42 -2.29 10.72
CA ARG A 271 13.38 -2.03 9.27
C ARG A 271 11.96 -1.76 8.75
N LEU A 272 11.24 -0.90 9.46
CA LEU A 272 9.91 -0.46 9.09
C LEU A 272 10.00 0.83 8.25
N GLU A 273 10.81 0.82 7.19
CA GLU A 273 11.06 2.03 6.39
C GLU A 273 9.80 2.55 5.70
N SER A 274 8.84 1.68 5.35
CA SER A 274 7.56 2.09 4.78
C SER A 274 6.69 2.89 5.76
N GLU A 275 6.79 2.62 7.06
CA GLU A 275 5.91 3.19 8.11
C GLU A 275 6.61 4.26 8.98
N ILE A 276 7.92 4.46 8.84
CA ILE A 276 8.70 5.35 9.72
C ILE A 276 8.19 6.80 9.78
N PHE A 277 7.47 7.24 8.75
CA PHE A 277 6.85 8.56 8.70
C PHE A 277 5.82 8.78 9.83
N GLU A 278 5.15 7.71 10.30
CA GLU A 278 4.22 7.77 11.42
C GLU A 278 4.95 8.04 12.73
N ALA A 279 6.07 7.35 12.96
CA ALA A 279 6.93 7.61 14.12
C ALA A 279 7.45 9.06 14.16
N TYR A 280 7.84 9.60 12.99
CA TYR A 280 8.22 11.01 12.87
C TYR A 280 7.03 11.96 13.12
N ALA A 281 5.81 11.61 12.70
CA ALA A 281 4.62 12.41 12.98
C ALA A 281 4.34 12.45 14.49
N SER A 282 4.39 11.29 15.16
CA SER A 282 4.25 11.19 16.62
C SER A 282 5.33 12.00 17.35
N ALA A 283 6.58 11.96 16.89
CA ALA A 283 7.64 12.79 17.45
C ALA A 283 7.38 14.29 17.27
N ALA A 284 6.92 14.70 16.09
CA ALA A 284 6.56 16.09 15.84
C ALA A 284 5.49 16.59 16.82
N MET A 285 4.44 15.79 17.01
CA MET A 285 3.35 16.11 17.95
C MET A 285 3.83 16.11 19.41
N ALA A 286 4.65 15.13 19.81
CA ALA A 286 5.18 14.98 21.16
C ALA A 286 6.08 16.16 21.57
N TYR A 287 7.01 16.56 20.70
CA TYR A 287 7.85 17.72 20.95
C TYR A 287 7.04 19.02 21.00
N ASN A 288 6.03 19.15 20.14
CA ASN A 288 5.14 20.31 20.20
C ASN A 288 4.33 20.37 21.51
N ALA A 289 3.87 19.20 21.99
CA ALA A 289 3.20 19.06 23.29
C ALA A 289 4.09 19.42 24.47
N ALA A 290 5.38 19.09 24.39
CA ALA A 290 6.39 19.54 25.36
C ALA A 290 6.79 21.02 25.21
N GLY A 291 6.30 21.71 24.16
CA GLY A 291 6.62 23.12 23.89
C GLY A 291 7.92 23.37 23.11
N ASP A 292 8.60 22.31 22.65
CA ASP A 292 9.78 22.42 21.79
C ASP A 292 9.37 22.45 20.31
N THR A 293 9.09 23.65 19.82
CA THR A 293 8.64 23.84 18.44
C THR A 293 9.73 23.62 17.40
N GLN A 294 11.01 23.70 17.78
CA GLN A 294 12.12 23.49 16.85
C GLN A 294 12.26 22.01 16.49
N GLN A 295 12.22 21.13 17.49
CA GLN A 295 12.20 19.69 17.25
C GLN A 295 10.91 19.25 16.57
N ALA A 296 9.76 19.84 16.93
CA ALA A 296 8.50 19.57 16.25
C ALA A 296 8.59 19.82 14.73
N ARG A 297 9.17 20.95 14.31
CA ARG A 297 9.38 21.28 12.89
C ARG A 297 10.31 20.30 12.18
N THR A 298 11.38 19.89 12.86
CA THR A 298 12.37 18.94 12.32
C THR A 298 11.72 17.59 12.02
N TYR A 299 11.01 17.03 12.99
CA TYR A 299 10.32 15.76 12.81
C TYR A 299 9.13 15.86 11.86
N ALA A 300 8.40 16.97 11.84
CA ALA A 300 7.36 17.20 10.86
C ALA A 300 7.93 17.20 9.43
N ALA A 301 9.10 17.82 9.20
CA ALA A 301 9.76 17.82 7.91
C ALA A 301 10.19 16.41 7.46
N LEU A 302 10.73 15.59 8.37
CA LEU A 302 11.06 14.18 8.10
C LEU A 302 9.81 13.38 7.79
N SER A 303 8.77 13.48 8.62
CA SER A 303 7.50 12.78 8.41
C SER A 303 6.88 13.12 7.04
N LEU A 304 6.91 14.39 6.63
CA LEU A 304 6.43 14.81 5.31
C LEU A 304 7.24 14.24 4.14
N ALA A 305 8.56 14.15 4.29
CA ALA A 305 9.44 13.60 3.26
C ALA A 305 9.15 12.11 3.02
N TYR A 306 9.03 11.32 4.09
CA TYR A 306 8.78 9.88 3.99
C TYR A 306 7.30 9.55 3.72
N GLY A 307 6.36 10.24 4.39
CA GLY A 307 4.93 9.94 4.29
C GLY A 307 4.37 10.16 2.90
N LYS A 308 4.85 11.18 2.17
CA LYS A 308 4.47 11.41 0.77
C LYS A 308 4.90 10.26 -0.14
N VAL A 309 6.05 9.66 0.11
CA VAL A 309 6.56 8.52 -0.66
C VAL A 309 5.74 7.26 -0.36
N SER A 310 5.44 7.01 0.92
CA SER A 310 4.74 5.79 1.35
C SER A 310 3.24 5.80 1.05
N THR A 311 2.56 6.95 1.21
CA THR A 311 1.08 7.01 1.23
C THR A 311 0.49 7.98 0.21
N GLY A 312 1.32 8.79 -0.44
CA GLY A 312 0.89 9.71 -1.48
C GLY A 312 -0.02 10.85 -0.98
N PRO A 313 -0.91 11.38 -1.83
CA PRO A 313 -1.69 12.59 -1.52
C PRO A 313 -2.86 12.37 -0.55
N LYS A 314 -3.19 11.11 -0.24
CA LYS A 314 -4.31 10.74 0.65
C LYS A 314 -3.88 10.53 2.10
N TRP A 315 -2.64 10.85 2.46
CA TRP A 315 -2.17 10.75 3.82
C TRP A 315 -3.01 11.61 4.78
N THR A 316 -3.68 10.96 5.72
CA THR A 316 -4.66 11.59 6.63
C THR A 316 -4.03 12.62 7.55
N ALA A 317 -2.83 12.35 8.08
CA ALA A 317 -2.12 13.25 8.97
C ALA A 317 -1.36 14.38 8.23
N TYR A 318 -1.37 14.42 6.88
CA TYR A 318 -0.58 15.39 6.12
C TYR A 318 -0.84 16.85 6.54
N ARG A 319 -2.10 17.22 6.78
CA ARG A 319 -2.46 18.60 7.16
C ARG A 319 -1.93 18.98 8.53
N ASP A 320 -2.08 18.09 9.51
CA ASP A 320 -1.62 18.31 10.88
C ASP A 320 -0.09 18.40 10.92
N VAL A 321 0.60 17.49 10.23
CA VAL A 321 2.06 17.51 10.14
C VAL A 321 2.57 18.75 9.37
N MET A 322 1.88 19.18 8.30
CA MET A 322 2.19 20.44 7.63
C MET A 322 2.03 21.64 8.56
N GLN A 323 0.99 21.67 9.39
CA GLN A 323 0.79 22.73 10.37
C GLN A 323 1.91 22.71 11.42
N LEU A 324 2.32 21.55 11.93
CA LEU A 324 3.47 21.40 12.84
C LEU A 324 4.79 21.91 12.23
N LYS A 325 4.99 21.70 10.92
CA LYS A 325 6.17 22.22 10.22
C LYS A 325 6.18 23.75 10.12
N HIS A 326 5.03 24.38 9.92
CA HIS A 326 4.95 25.81 9.59
C HIS A 326 4.55 26.71 10.76
N THR A 327 3.56 26.29 11.54
CA THR A 327 2.97 27.05 12.67
C THR A 327 2.65 26.11 13.85
N PRO A 328 3.66 25.43 14.43
CA PRO A 328 3.51 24.50 15.56
C PRO A 328 2.83 25.14 16.77
N GLU A 329 3.08 26.43 17.04
CA GLU A 329 2.48 27.19 18.14
C GLU A 329 0.94 27.33 18.00
N SER A 330 0.42 27.21 16.78
CA SER A 330 -1.02 27.24 16.49
C SER A 330 -1.63 25.85 16.34
N HIS A 331 -0.82 24.79 16.40
CA HIS A 331 -1.29 23.42 16.35
C HIS A 331 -1.92 23.02 17.69
N TRP A 332 -2.97 22.21 17.66
CA TRP A 332 -3.78 21.87 18.84
C TRP A 332 -3.00 21.11 19.92
N THR A 333 -1.87 20.49 19.57
CA THR A 333 -0.99 19.82 20.53
C THR A 333 -0.07 20.77 21.29
N TYR A 334 0.03 22.05 20.95
CA TYR A 334 1.06 22.92 21.52
C TYR A 334 0.94 23.06 23.04
N MET A 335 2.04 22.77 23.76
CA MET A 335 2.16 22.88 25.22
C MET A 335 1.17 22.03 26.03
N THR A 336 0.52 21.02 25.45
CA THR A 336 -0.43 20.16 26.18
C THR A 336 0.23 19.25 27.23
N TRP A 337 1.56 19.08 27.18
CA TRP A 337 2.34 18.30 28.16
C TRP A 337 3.32 19.16 28.98
N LYS A 338 3.25 20.50 28.87
CA LYS A 338 4.28 21.42 29.43
C LYS A 338 4.47 21.34 30.95
N ASP A 339 3.43 20.94 31.68
CA ASP A 339 3.43 20.89 33.14
C ASP A 339 3.53 19.44 33.69
N LYS A 340 3.91 18.48 32.85
CA LYS A 340 4.21 17.09 33.21
C LYS A 340 5.71 16.84 33.16
#